data_AF-A0A843C0P0-F1
#
_entry.id   AF-A0A843C0P0-F1
#
_cell.length_a   1.000
_cell.length_b   1.000
_cell.length_c   1.000
_cell.angle_alpha   90.00
_cell.angle_beta   90.00
_cell.angle_gamma   90.00
#
_symmetry.space_group_name_H-M   'P 1'
#
loop_
_entity.id
_entity.type
_entity.pdbx_description
1 polymer ?
#
loop_
_entity_poly.entity_id
_entity_poly.type
_entity_poly.pdbx_seq_one_letter_code
_entity_poly.pdbx_strand_id
1 'polypeptide(L)'
;MRPHERITYRITIDVTKCNGCNNCTTTCPVNAELVKRKALDTGEDARVIAIKNGVAAVINPFRCDGCGTCMIVCPVDCIDITFIPLTEYEDTQKEKSKT
;
A
#
# COMPACT_ATOMS: atom_id res chain seq x y z
N MET A 1 -22.18 -5.28 4.53
CA MET A 1 -21.89 -4.65 3.22
C MET A 1 -23.19 -4.34 2.52
N ARG A 2 -23.38 -3.11 2.05
CA ARG A 2 -24.60 -2.74 1.30
C ARG A 2 -24.47 -3.20 -0.16
N PRO A 3 -25.56 -3.61 -0.85
CA PRO A 3 -25.50 -4.22 -2.19
C PRO A 3 -24.92 -3.35 -3.33
N HIS A 4 -24.68 -2.05 -3.11
CA HIS A 4 -24.15 -1.09 -4.10
C HIS A 4 -22.90 -0.35 -3.61
N GLU A 5 -22.31 -0.81 -2.50
CA GLU A 5 -21.17 -0.15 -1.89
C GLU A 5 -19.88 -0.48 -2.66
N ARG A 6 -19.20 0.56 -3.15
CA ARG A 6 -17.89 0.40 -3.78
C ARG A 6 -16.89 -0.12 -2.75
N ILE A 7 -16.04 -1.04 -3.16
CA ILE A 7 -14.98 -1.60 -2.32
C ILE A 7 -13.61 -1.07 -2.74
N THR A 8 -12.68 -1.10 -1.80
CA THR A 8 -11.25 -0.83 -2.01
C THR A 8 -10.41 -1.75 -1.14
N TYR A 9 -9.09 -1.61 -1.21
CA TYR A 9 -8.13 -2.47 -0.53
C TYR A 9 -7.40 -1.70 0.56
N ARG A 10 -7.23 -2.33 1.71
CA ARG A 10 -6.41 -1.84 2.81
C ARG A 10 -5.25 -2.80 3.04
N ILE A 11 -4.04 -2.30 2.85
CA ILE A 11 -2.81 -2.98 3.25
C ILE A 11 -2.56 -2.68 4.73
N THR A 12 -2.33 -3.71 5.53
CA THR A 12 -1.83 -3.58 6.90
C THR A 12 -0.44 -4.20 7.00
N ILE A 13 0.43 -3.59 7.81
CA ILE A 13 1.83 -4.01 7.97
C ILE A 13 2.14 -4.09 9.46
N ASP A 14 2.56 -5.27 9.93
CA ASP A 14 3.14 -5.44 11.26
C ASP A 14 4.61 -5.01 11.22
N VAL A 15 4.86 -3.76 11.63
CA VAL A 15 6.20 -3.17 11.63
C VAL A 15 7.15 -3.83 12.63
N THR A 16 6.63 -4.59 13.62
CA THR A 16 7.47 -5.30 14.60
C THR A 16 8.08 -6.57 14.03
N LYS A 17 7.42 -7.17 13.03
CA LYS A 17 7.93 -8.33 12.28
C LYS A 17 8.74 -7.93 11.05
N CYS A 18 8.46 -6.77 10.48
CA CYS A 18 9.10 -6.30 9.26
C CYS A 18 10.62 -6.17 9.44
N ASN A 19 11.39 -6.82 8.57
CA ASN A 19 12.85 -6.78 8.57
C ASN A 19 13.44 -5.81 7.52
N GLY A 20 12.60 -5.02 6.84
CA GLY A 20 13.06 -4.04 5.85
C GLY A 20 13.60 -4.62 4.55
N CYS A 21 13.39 -5.91 4.25
CA CYS A 21 13.98 -6.58 3.07
C CYS A 21 13.57 -6.04 1.69
N ASN A 22 12.60 -5.12 1.62
CA ASN A 22 12.21 -4.40 0.41
C ASN A 22 11.52 -5.24 -0.69
N ASN A 23 11.29 -6.55 -0.50
CA ASN A 23 10.63 -7.41 -1.49
C ASN A 23 9.23 -6.91 -1.90
N CYS A 24 8.44 -6.43 -0.93
CA CYS A 24 7.09 -5.94 -1.18
C CYS A 24 7.05 -4.69 -2.06
N THR A 25 8.11 -3.88 -2.06
CA THR A 25 8.16 -2.64 -2.86
C THR A 25 8.59 -2.93 -4.29
N THR A 26 9.55 -3.85 -4.48
CA THR A 26 10.12 -4.18 -5.79
C THR A 26 9.20 -5.09 -6.58
N THR A 27 8.46 -5.98 -5.90
CA THR A 27 7.50 -6.88 -6.56
C THR A 27 6.20 -6.19 -6.95
N CYS A 28 5.86 -5.05 -6.32
CA CYS A 28 4.59 -4.37 -6.56
C CYS A 28 4.51 -3.91 -8.03
N PRO A 29 3.56 -4.43 -8.84
CA PRO A 29 3.48 -4.09 -10.26
C PRO A 29 3.15 -2.61 -10.48
N VAL A 30 2.38 -2.01 -9.56
CA VAL A 30 2.04 -0.58 -9.59
C VAL A 30 3.25 0.30 -9.29
N ASN A 31 4.12 -0.12 -8.36
CA ASN A 31 5.40 0.57 -8.13
C ASN A 31 6.31 0.46 -9.36
N ALA A 32 6.37 -0.71 -10.02
CA ALA A 32 7.22 -0.92 -11.18
C ALA A 32 6.79 -0.05 -12.39
N GLU A 33 5.48 0.12 -12.59
CA GLU A 33 4.94 1.00 -13.65
C GLU A 33 5.39 2.46 -13.48
N LEU A 34 5.54 2.93 -12.24
CA LEU A 34 6.02 4.28 -11.96
C LEU A 34 7.46 4.51 -12.39
N VAL A 35 8.31 3.51 -12.20
CA VAL A 35 9.71 3.57 -12.58
C VAL A 35 9.86 3.60 -14.11
N LYS A 36 9.03 2.85 -14.84
CA LYS A 36 9.08 2.77 -16.31
C LYS A 36 8.70 4.06 -17.01
N ARG A 37 7.77 4.83 -16.45
CA ARG A 37 7.21 6.01 -17.13
C ARG A 37 8.13 7.23 -17.15
N LYS A 38 9.35 7.19 -16.59
CA LYS A 38 10.19 8.40 -16.33
C LYS A 38 9.28 9.56 -15.87
N ALA A 39 8.34 9.26 -14.97
CA ALA A 39 7.32 10.21 -14.58
C ALA A 39 7.97 11.28 -13.71
N LEU A 40 8.52 12.29 -14.40
CA LEU A 40 8.51 13.71 -14.08
C LEU A 40 7.98 13.94 -12.65
N ASP A 41 8.89 14.15 -11.71
CA ASP A 41 8.63 14.83 -10.43
C ASP A 41 7.56 14.24 -9.49
N THR A 42 7.04 13.02 -9.71
CA THR A 42 5.95 12.47 -8.87
C THR A 42 6.36 12.00 -7.47
N GLY A 43 7.66 12.06 -7.14
CA GLY A 43 8.17 11.86 -5.78
C GLY A 43 7.93 10.47 -5.19
N GLU A 44 8.37 10.31 -3.94
CA GLU A 44 8.21 9.08 -3.17
C GLU A 44 6.73 8.70 -2.94
N ASP A 45 5.87 9.73 -2.93
CA ASP A 45 4.45 9.69 -2.57
C ASP A 45 3.55 9.03 -3.62
N ALA A 46 4.08 8.76 -4.82
CA ALA A 46 3.33 8.07 -5.86
C ALA A 46 3.32 6.54 -5.69
N ARG A 47 4.24 5.97 -4.91
CA ARG A 47 4.38 4.51 -4.70
C ARG A 47 3.23 3.98 -3.82
N VAL A 48 2.85 2.73 -3.99
CA VAL A 48 1.88 2.07 -3.10
C VAL A 48 2.51 1.79 -1.73
N ILE A 49 3.72 1.22 -1.75
CA ILE A 49 4.48 0.79 -0.58
C ILE A 49 5.96 1.11 -0.78
N ALA A 50 6.65 1.55 0.27
CA ALA A 50 8.07 1.85 0.29
C ALA A 50 8.69 1.45 1.63
N ILE A 51 10.02 1.37 1.72
CA ILE A 51 10.70 1.26 3.02
C ILE A 51 10.91 2.67 3.58
N LYS A 52 10.41 2.92 4.79
CA LYS A 52 10.65 4.14 5.57
C LYS A 52 11.14 3.74 6.96
N ASN A 53 12.20 4.39 7.43
CA ASN A 53 12.80 4.12 8.75
C ASN A 53 13.10 2.63 8.99
N GLY A 54 13.58 1.92 7.96
CA GLY A 54 13.96 0.50 8.05
C GLY A 54 12.81 -0.51 7.97
N VAL A 55 11.55 -0.06 7.87
CA VAL A 55 10.38 -0.95 7.75
C VAL A 55 9.50 -0.57 6.56
N ALA A 56 8.68 -1.52 6.10
CA ALA A 56 7.72 -1.24 5.04
C ALA A 56 6.60 -0.32 5.55
N ALA A 57 6.24 0.66 4.73
CA ALA A 57 5.20 1.64 4.98
C ALA A 57 4.31 1.79 3.75
N VAL A 58 3.00 1.84 3.98
CA VAL A 58 2.02 2.15 2.94
C VAL A 58 2.09 3.65 2.64
N ILE A 59 2.37 3.99 1.39
CA ILE A 59 2.56 5.37 0.96
C ILE A 59 1.28 5.89 0.30
N ASN A 60 0.84 5.23 -0.78
CA ASN A 60 -0.39 5.57 -1.49
C ASN A 60 -1.30 4.34 -1.66
N PRO A 61 -2.19 4.08 -0.69
CA PRO A 61 -3.02 2.88 -0.74
C PRO A 61 -4.11 2.92 -1.82
N PHE A 62 -4.51 4.11 -2.31
CA PHE A 62 -5.47 4.24 -3.42
C PHE A 62 -5.02 3.57 -4.72
N ARG A 63 -3.71 3.43 -4.88
CA ARG A 63 -3.11 2.83 -6.07
C ARG A 63 -2.98 1.32 -5.95
N CYS A 64 -3.24 0.76 -4.77
CA CYS A 64 -3.29 -0.69 -4.60
C CYS A 64 -4.50 -1.26 -5.35
N ASP A 65 -4.26 -2.26 -6.17
CA ASP A 65 -5.28 -3.02 -6.90
C ASP A 65 -5.66 -4.34 -6.20
N GLY A 66 -5.06 -4.61 -5.03
CA GLY A 66 -5.30 -5.82 -4.26
C GLY A 66 -4.64 -7.08 -4.80
N CYS A 67 -3.62 -6.98 -5.68
CA CYS A 67 -3.01 -8.15 -6.31
C CYS A 67 -2.36 -9.15 -5.34
N GLY A 68 -2.00 -8.74 -4.12
CA GLY A 68 -1.52 -9.63 -3.07
C GLY A 68 -0.06 -10.08 -3.19
N THR A 69 0.68 -9.67 -4.21
CA THR A 69 2.08 -10.09 -4.40
C THR A 69 2.97 -9.74 -3.21
N CYS A 70 2.72 -8.60 -2.54
CA CYS A 70 3.45 -8.20 -1.34
C CYS A 70 3.30 -9.19 -0.17
N MET A 71 2.15 -9.85 -0.03
CA MET A 71 1.93 -10.88 0.98
C MET A 71 2.76 -12.13 0.64
N ILE A 72 2.71 -12.56 -0.62
CA ILE A 72 3.38 -13.77 -1.10
C ILE A 72 4.91 -13.68 -0.95
N VAL A 73 5.50 -12.53 -1.25
CA VAL A 73 6.97 -12.37 -1.21
C VAL A 73 7.51 -11.99 0.17
N CYS A 74 6.64 -11.76 1.17
CA CYS A 74 7.06 -11.34 2.49
C CYS A 74 7.63 -12.54 3.26
N PRO A 75 8.94 -12.57 3.56
CA PRO A 75 9.56 -13.74 4.19
C PRO A 75 9.18 -13.90 5.67
N VAL A 76 8.58 -12.87 6.27
CA VAL A 76 8.24 -12.79 7.71
C VAL A 76 6.74 -12.65 7.94
N ASP A 77 5.93 -12.84 6.90
CA ASP A 77 4.46 -12.84 6.96
C ASP A 77 3.88 -11.65 7.76
N CYS A 78 4.34 -10.45 7.41
CA CYS A 78 4.00 -9.21 8.12
C CYS A 78 3.04 -8.29 7.36
N ILE A 79 2.46 -8.73 6.24
CA ILE A 79 1.62 -7.91 5.36
C ILE A 79 0.31 -8.65 5.11
N ASP A 80 -0.81 -7.94 5.28
CA ASP A 80 -2.15 -8.45 4.95
C ASP A 80 -2.94 -7.45 4.10
N ILE A 81 -3.86 -7.94 3.28
CA ILE A 81 -4.76 -7.12 2.45
C ILE A 81 -6.21 -7.47 2.76
N THR A 82 -6.96 -6.44 3.18
CA THR A 82 -8.40 -6.56 3.44
C THR A 82 -9.22 -5.73 2.47
N PHE A 83 -10.39 -6.23 2.09
CA PHE A 83 -11.36 -5.49 1.30
C PHE A 83 -12.25 -4.68 2.25
N ILE A 84 -12.29 -3.36 2.05
CA ILE A 84 -13.10 -2.45 2.87
C ILE A 84 -14.06 -1.65 1.99
N PRO A 85 -15.20 -1.19 2.52
CA PRO A 85 -16.01 -0.17 1.86
C PRO A 85 -15.18 1.08 1.53
N LEU A 86 -15.39 1.67 0.35
CA LEU A 86 -14.71 2.90 -0.06
C LEU A 86 -14.99 4.06 0.92
N THR A 87 -16.17 4.07 1.54
CA THR A 87 -16.55 5.04 2.57
C THR A 87 -15.61 5.00 3.79
N GLU A 88 -15.26 3.80 4.26
CA GLU A 88 -14.31 3.63 5.38
C GLU A 88 -12.94 4.20 5.01
N TYR A 89 -12.51 4.05 3.76
CA TYR A 89 -11.26 4.61 3.29
C TYR A 89 -11.26 6.14 3.29
N GLU A 90 -12.31 6.78 2.78
CA GLU A 90 -12.41 8.24 2.68
C GLU A 90 -12.30 8.92 4.06
N ASP A 91 -12.82 8.28 5.10
CA ASP A 91 -12.76 8.80 6.46
C ASP A 91 -11.32 8.77 7.03
N THR A 92 -10.53 7.72 6.75
CA THR A 92 -9.11 7.67 7.15
C THR A 92 -8.26 8.80 6.55
N GLN A 93 -8.63 9.32 5.38
CA GLN A 93 -7.91 10.43 4.74
C GLN A 93 -8.27 11.79 5.34
N LYS A 94 -9.54 11.97 5.75
CA LYS A 94 -9.99 13.20 6.43
C LYS A 94 -9.26 13.37 7.77
N GLU A 95 -8.97 12.28 8.46
CA GLU A 95 -8.21 12.29 9.72
C GLU A 95 -6.74 12.66 9.51
N LYS A 96 -6.09 12.13 8.47
CA LYS A 96 -4.71 12.49 8.11
C LYS A 96 -4.54 13.94 7.66
N SER A 97 -5.56 14.56 7.08
CA SER A 97 -5.56 15.96 6.62
C SER A 97 -5.78 16.99 7.76
N LYS A 98 -6.13 16.53 8.97
CA LYS A 98 -6.32 17.38 10.16
C LYS A 98 -5.07 17.52 11.03
N THR A 99 -3.97 16.87 10.66
CA THR A 99 -2.66 16.94 11.34
C THR A 99 -1.66 17.62 10.43
#